data_AF-A0A3N7EJ21-F1
#
_entry.id   AF-A0A3N7EJ21-F1
#
_cell.length_a   1.000
_cell.length_b   1.000
_cell.length_c   1.000
_cell.angle_alpha   90.00
_cell.angle_beta   90.00
_cell.angle_gamma   90.00
#
_symmetry.space_group_name_H-M   'P 1'
#
loop_
_entity.id
_entity.type
_entity.pdbx_description
1 polymer ?
#
loop_
_entity_poly.entity_id
_entity_poly.type
_entity_poly.pdbx_seq_one_letter_code
_entity_poly.pdbx_strand_id
1 'polypeptide(L)'
;MAEQKSKIEAVDCQRGSHALCENLVDLRFSQGQARPEKLRADQTILLIDGGIGHAATLRYRSRILAYYRVSESSGLVEAHDPVIANTPRWGAELLRAIDGFQSPDATGQLRPSFVPAAWLRPLRPLLSGPRDFAMLDRIPHGNMVLAQLVEANPQAGFVVLDPIPIQSLLKAHRSSVCAKDWASVERGVQAMAQSLKEVLQGHGVDYVNLSGGLDTGNLPDSWGALNCGFTLGQAEAQALILAFRPLYAALFESPQILGVQAAGVMMTPTSHPLEALPLAHRLRVSYFHPLAEQLPADGVTGNRRPAVLEPNAADRAMVDVFLSTGMLDDSFRPGFNAAPPLITDSVYGLDLTPVFHASPSWSAPQALNRLIHLKRLLAPTLPPEAPLDPALIQRMKDALTPMGCSWAPEDSGRCKLQDPAWHRQQELFRQAWLPPSWNWAAP
;
A
#
# COMPACT_ATOMS: atom_id res chain seq x y z
N MET A 1 16.09 -7.78 -21.90
CA MET A 1 16.12 -8.85 -20.87
C MET A 1 17.19 -9.89 -21.14
N ALA A 2 17.20 -10.57 -22.30
CA ALA A 2 18.23 -11.56 -22.64
C ALA A 2 19.68 -11.02 -22.53
N GLU A 3 19.91 -9.77 -22.98
CA GLU A 3 21.22 -9.11 -22.86
C GLU A 3 21.64 -8.89 -21.39
N GLN A 4 20.73 -8.40 -20.54
CA GLN A 4 21.01 -8.18 -19.12
C GLN A 4 21.23 -9.50 -18.39
N LYS A 5 20.42 -10.52 -18.71
CA LYS A 5 20.60 -11.89 -18.22
C LYS A 5 22.00 -12.40 -18.58
N SER A 6 22.42 -12.28 -19.84
CA SER A 6 23.75 -12.71 -20.29
C SER A 6 24.89 -11.94 -19.59
N LYS A 7 24.74 -10.63 -19.37
CA LYS A 7 25.72 -9.82 -18.62
C LYS A 7 25.84 -10.26 -17.16
N ILE A 8 24.72 -10.60 -16.51
CA ILE A 8 24.71 -11.05 -15.11
C ILE A 8 25.20 -12.51 -15.01
N GLU A 9 24.81 -13.39 -15.92
CA GLU A 9 25.31 -14.77 -15.98
C GLU A 9 26.83 -14.84 -16.21
N ALA A 10 27.40 -13.84 -16.89
CA ALA A 10 28.85 -13.69 -17.00
C ALA A 10 29.53 -13.29 -15.66
N VAL A 11 28.75 -12.83 -14.68
CA VAL A 11 29.18 -12.46 -13.32
C VAL A 11 28.82 -13.60 -12.36
N ASP A 12 29.64 -14.65 -12.33
CA ASP A 12 29.48 -15.77 -11.39
C ASP A 12 30.00 -15.39 -9.99
N CYS A 13 29.10 -14.83 -9.16
CA CYS A 13 29.42 -14.51 -7.76
C CYS A 13 29.49 -15.74 -6.84
N GLN A 14 29.09 -16.94 -7.30
CA GLN A 14 29.13 -18.15 -6.48
C GLN A 14 30.52 -18.82 -6.49
N ARG A 15 31.33 -18.61 -7.53
CA ARG A 15 32.68 -19.22 -7.67
C ARG A 15 33.85 -18.38 -7.14
N GLY A 16 33.62 -17.14 -6.73
CA GLY A 16 34.62 -16.27 -6.10
C GLY A 16 35.41 -15.36 -7.04
N SER A 17 35.74 -14.17 -6.51
CA SER A 17 36.57 -13.05 -7.00
C SER A 17 36.30 -12.43 -8.37
N HIS A 18 35.03 -12.23 -8.75
CA HIS A 18 34.73 -11.19 -9.74
C HIS A 18 34.67 -9.83 -9.04
N ALA A 19 35.41 -8.83 -9.52
CA ALA A 19 35.48 -7.49 -8.90
C ALA A 19 34.11 -6.80 -8.73
N LEU A 20 33.10 -7.20 -9.51
CA LEU A 20 31.71 -6.74 -9.37
C LEU A 20 30.96 -7.39 -8.20
N CYS A 21 31.36 -8.58 -7.76
CA CYS A 21 30.79 -9.31 -6.62
C CYS A 21 31.43 -8.92 -5.28
N GLU A 22 32.67 -8.44 -5.29
CA GLU A 22 33.41 -8.06 -4.08
C GLU A 22 33.19 -6.60 -3.66
N ASN A 23 32.90 -5.70 -4.61
CA ASN A 23 32.67 -4.29 -4.32
C ASN A 23 31.22 -4.02 -3.90
N LEU A 24 31.04 -3.89 -2.58
CA LEU A 24 29.81 -3.44 -1.96
C LEU A 24 29.72 -1.91 -2.00
N VAL A 25 28.53 -1.39 -2.29
CA VAL A 25 28.25 0.05 -2.32
C VAL A 25 27.04 0.37 -1.46
N ASP A 26 27.08 1.53 -0.82
CA ASP A 26 25.92 2.08 -0.13
C ASP A 26 25.09 2.88 -1.13
N LEU A 27 23.81 2.53 -1.24
CA LEU A 27 22.88 3.23 -2.11
C LEU A 27 21.93 4.09 -1.27
N ARG A 28 21.89 5.37 -1.58
CA ARG A 28 20.96 6.32 -0.94
C ARG A 28 19.76 6.54 -1.84
N PHE A 29 18.60 6.78 -1.24
CA PHE A 29 17.41 7.18 -1.99
C PHE A 29 17.67 8.42 -2.87
N SER A 30 18.36 9.41 -2.32
CA SER A 30 18.76 10.66 -2.99
C SER A 30 19.68 10.48 -4.20
N GLN A 31 20.31 9.31 -4.36
CA GLN A 31 21.09 8.98 -5.56
C GLN A 31 20.22 8.48 -6.72
N GLY A 32 18.97 8.13 -6.45
CA GLY A 32 17.93 7.85 -7.45
C GLY A 32 17.15 9.11 -7.80
N GLN A 33 16.52 9.10 -8.97
CA GLN A 33 15.56 10.13 -9.35
C GLN A 33 14.30 9.46 -9.85
N ALA A 34 13.16 9.94 -9.37
CA ALA A 34 11.88 9.68 -10.02
C ALA A 34 11.97 10.14 -11.48
N ARG A 35 11.23 9.46 -12.34
CA ARG A 35 11.20 9.71 -13.78
C ARG A 35 9.79 10.16 -14.17
N PRO A 36 9.48 11.46 -14.10
CA PRO A 36 8.14 11.99 -14.37
C PRO A 36 7.59 11.54 -15.72
N GLU A 37 8.45 11.30 -16.71
CA GLU A 37 8.09 10.83 -18.04
C GLU A 37 7.52 9.40 -18.06
N LYS A 38 7.68 8.62 -16.99
CA LYS A 38 7.03 7.32 -16.78
C LYS A 38 5.69 7.42 -16.04
N LEU A 39 5.39 8.59 -15.49
CA LEU A 39 4.32 8.78 -14.52
C LEU A 39 3.17 9.58 -15.11
N ARG A 40 1.99 9.37 -14.54
CA ARG A 40 0.82 10.21 -14.79
C ARG A 40 0.64 11.18 -13.64
N ALA A 41 0.34 12.44 -13.97
CA ALA A 41 0.15 13.49 -12.99
C ALA A 41 -1.09 13.26 -12.10
N ASP A 42 -2.13 12.59 -12.60
CA ASP A 42 -3.39 12.27 -11.88
C ASP A 42 -3.38 10.92 -11.13
N GLN A 43 -2.20 10.38 -10.86
CA GLN A 43 -2.00 9.11 -10.17
C GLN A 43 -0.83 9.18 -9.18
N THR A 44 -0.84 10.18 -8.31
CA THR A 44 0.12 10.24 -7.20
C THR A 44 -0.48 9.62 -5.93
N ILE A 45 0.20 8.63 -5.38
CA ILE A 45 -0.24 7.87 -4.20
C ILE A 45 0.69 8.16 -3.02
N LEU A 46 0.16 8.68 -1.91
CA LEU A 46 0.83 8.63 -0.62
C LEU A 46 0.65 7.24 -0.02
N LEU A 47 1.75 6.53 0.23
CA LEU A 47 1.78 5.28 0.97
C LEU A 47 2.35 5.50 2.36
N ILE A 48 1.58 5.13 3.39
CA ILE A 48 1.99 5.21 4.80
C ILE A 48 2.18 3.79 5.32
N ASP A 49 3.43 3.35 5.44
CA ASP A 49 3.76 2.01 5.92
C ASP A 49 5.25 1.85 6.32
N GLY A 50 5.57 0.79 7.07
CA GLY A 50 6.90 0.46 7.56
C GLY A 50 7.73 -0.43 6.63
N GLY A 51 9.03 -0.16 6.58
CA GLY A 51 10.02 -1.02 5.93
C GLY A 51 10.02 -0.96 4.41
N ILE A 52 9.58 0.18 3.85
CA ILE A 52 9.54 0.42 2.40
C ILE A 52 10.93 0.78 1.82
N GLY A 53 11.84 1.29 2.67
CA GLY A 53 13.14 1.85 2.28
C GLY A 53 13.93 1.05 1.24
N HIS A 54 13.97 -0.28 1.35
CA HIS A 54 14.66 -1.13 0.37
C HIS A 54 14.02 -1.06 -1.02
N ALA A 55 12.73 -1.37 -1.14
CA ALA A 55 12.05 -1.41 -2.44
C ALA A 55 11.98 -0.01 -3.07
N ALA A 56 11.78 1.03 -2.26
CA ALA A 56 11.75 2.42 -2.72
C ALA A 56 13.12 2.95 -3.17
N THR A 57 14.22 2.55 -2.52
CA THR A 57 15.57 3.01 -2.88
C THR A 57 16.16 2.22 -4.04
N LEU A 58 15.75 0.96 -4.21
CA LEU A 58 16.30 0.05 -5.20
C LEU A 58 15.37 -0.10 -6.42
N ARG A 59 14.36 -0.97 -6.30
CA ARG A 59 13.59 -1.52 -7.41
C ARG A 59 12.63 -0.53 -8.06
N TYR A 60 12.00 0.31 -7.24
CA TYR A 60 10.91 1.18 -7.68
C TYR A 60 11.27 2.66 -7.67
N ARG A 61 12.54 3.00 -7.43
CA ARG A 61 13.01 4.39 -7.25
C ARG A 61 12.65 5.33 -8.39
N SER A 62 12.57 4.85 -9.64
CA SER A 62 12.12 5.66 -10.77
C SER A 62 10.66 6.13 -10.68
N ARG A 63 9.91 5.65 -9.69
CA ARG A 63 8.50 6.00 -9.44
C ARG A 63 8.24 6.57 -8.04
N ILE A 64 9.25 6.61 -7.18
CA ILE A 64 9.14 7.19 -5.84
C ILE A 64 9.56 8.67 -5.93
N LEU A 65 8.58 9.56 -5.87
CA LEU A 65 8.75 11.01 -5.96
C LEU A 65 9.49 11.57 -4.75
N ALA A 66 9.18 11.06 -3.56
CA ALA A 66 9.80 11.47 -2.31
C ALA A 66 9.60 10.42 -1.21
N TYR A 67 10.48 10.46 -0.23
CA TYR A 67 10.43 9.64 0.97
C TYR A 67 10.45 10.57 2.19
N TYR A 68 9.49 10.38 3.09
CA TYR A 68 9.32 11.16 4.31
C TYR A 68 9.28 10.27 5.54
N ARG A 69 9.55 10.88 6.70
CA ARG A 69 9.29 10.30 8.01
C ARG A 69 8.82 11.38 8.96
N VAL A 70 8.20 10.99 10.07
CA VAL A 70 7.96 11.92 11.17
C VAL A 70 9.24 12.04 11.98
N SER A 71 9.70 13.27 12.18
CA SER A 71 10.88 13.56 13.00
C SER A 71 10.55 13.42 14.47
N GLU A 72 11.36 12.66 15.20
CA GLU A 72 11.17 12.46 16.65
C GLU A 72 11.46 13.72 17.47
N SER A 73 12.25 14.65 16.93
CA SER A 73 12.62 15.89 17.63
C SER A 73 11.61 17.02 17.40
N SER A 74 11.10 17.17 16.18
CA SER A 74 10.17 18.24 15.82
C SER A 74 8.70 17.79 15.85
N GLY A 75 8.43 16.49 15.75
CA GLY A 75 7.08 15.95 15.55
C GLY A 75 6.50 16.24 14.16
N LEU A 76 7.28 16.82 13.24
CA LEU A 76 6.85 17.20 11.91
C LEU A 76 7.22 16.14 10.86
N VAL A 77 6.54 16.18 9.73
CA VAL A 77 6.88 15.35 8.56
C VAL A 77 8.08 15.98 7.84
N GLU A 78 9.18 15.24 7.77
CA GLU A 78 10.46 15.70 7.21
C GLU A 78 10.96 14.72 6.14
N ALA A 79 11.68 15.25 5.15
CA ALA A 79 12.28 14.43 4.10
C ALA A 79 13.26 13.41 4.71
N HIS A 80 13.23 12.19 4.20
CA HIS A 80 14.09 11.10 4.63
C HIS A 80 14.89 10.55 3.45
N ASP A 81 16.16 10.23 3.69
CA ASP A 81 17.07 9.66 2.70
C ASP A 81 17.56 8.28 3.19
N PRO A 82 16.74 7.22 3.03
CA PRO A 82 17.14 5.88 3.47
C PRO A 82 18.40 5.42 2.73
N VAL A 83 19.23 4.65 3.43
CA VAL A 83 20.50 4.13 2.93
C VAL A 83 20.47 2.60 2.96
N ILE A 84 20.66 1.98 1.80
CA ILE A 84 20.81 0.54 1.67
C ILE A 84 22.30 0.22 1.64
N ALA A 85 22.81 -0.16 2.80
CA ALA A 85 24.19 -0.52 2.96
C ALA A 85 24.52 -1.82 2.23
N ASN A 86 25.79 -1.97 1.84
CA ASN A 86 26.32 -3.24 1.37
C ASN A 86 25.63 -3.85 0.12
N THR A 87 25.17 -3.01 -0.81
CA THR A 87 24.57 -3.49 -2.07
C THR A 87 25.67 -3.92 -3.05
N PRO A 88 25.60 -5.09 -3.69
CA PRO A 88 26.58 -5.48 -4.71
C PRO A 88 26.51 -4.54 -5.91
N ARG A 89 27.66 -4.15 -6.44
CA ARG A 89 27.72 -3.22 -7.58
C ARG A 89 26.90 -3.70 -8.78
N TRP A 90 26.97 -4.98 -9.13
CA TRP A 90 26.18 -5.55 -10.24
C TRP A 90 24.67 -5.46 -9.99
N GLY A 91 24.22 -5.62 -8.74
CA GLY A 91 22.82 -5.45 -8.35
C GLY A 91 22.37 -4.00 -8.56
N ALA A 92 23.21 -3.04 -8.17
CA ALA A 92 22.97 -1.62 -8.43
C ALA A 92 22.91 -1.29 -9.94
N GLU A 93 23.69 -1.98 -10.78
CA GLU A 93 23.69 -1.82 -12.24
C GLU A 93 22.44 -2.44 -12.89
N LEU A 94 22.02 -3.64 -12.45
CA LEU A 94 20.75 -4.24 -12.88
C LEU A 94 19.57 -3.31 -12.56
N LEU A 95 19.52 -2.77 -11.34
CA LEU A 95 18.45 -1.86 -10.93
C LEU A 95 18.43 -0.58 -11.78
N ARG A 96 19.61 0.01 -12.06
CA ARG A 96 19.74 1.12 -13.03
C ARG A 96 19.20 0.76 -14.40
N ALA A 97 19.48 -0.45 -14.90
CA ALA A 97 18.99 -0.90 -16.20
C ALA A 97 17.46 -1.03 -16.21
N ILE A 98 16.86 -1.50 -15.12
CA ILE A 98 15.41 -1.59 -14.95
C ILE A 98 14.78 -0.19 -14.94
N ASP A 99 15.35 0.77 -14.20
CA ASP A 99 14.85 2.15 -14.20
C ASP A 99 15.01 2.84 -15.55
N GLY A 100 16.09 2.53 -16.27
CA GLY A 100 16.34 3.05 -17.60
C GLY A 100 15.57 2.34 -18.70
N PHE A 101 14.77 1.33 -18.38
CA PHE A 101 14.10 0.50 -19.38
C PHE A 101 13.19 1.33 -20.29
N GLN A 102 13.30 1.05 -21.58
CA GLN A 102 12.49 1.63 -22.64
C GLN A 102 11.87 0.51 -23.48
N SER A 103 10.63 0.71 -23.92
CA SER A 103 9.95 -0.17 -24.87
C SER A 103 9.43 0.64 -26.05
N PRO A 104 9.32 0.04 -27.25
CA PRO A 104 8.70 0.73 -28.38
C PRO A 104 7.22 1.00 -28.08
N ASP A 105 6.75 2.21 -28.42
CA ASP A 105 5.33 2.55 -28.44
C ASP A 105 4.65 2.05 -29.73
N ALA A 106 3.37 2.39 -29.92
CA ALA A 106 2.60 1.99 -31.10
C ALA A 106 3.17 2.51 -32.43
N THR A 107 4.05 3.53 -32.39
CA THR A 107 4.72 4.10 -33.57
C THR A 107 6.14 3.54 -33.75
N GLY A 108 6.58 2.63 -32.87
CA GLY A 108 7.92 2.05 -32.87
C GLY A 108 8.98 2.90 -32.18
N GLN A 109 8.60 4.05 -31.59
CA GLN A 109 9.53 4.91 -30.87
C GLN A 109 9.80 4.36 -29.48
N LEU A 110 11.08 4.26 -29.08
CA LEU A 110 11.44 3.85 -27.73
C LEU A 110 11.01 4.91 -26.72
N ARG A 111 10.16 4.51 -25.77
CA ARG A 111 9.67 5.34 -24.67
C ARG A 111 10.04 4.73 -23.32
N PRO A 112 10.38 5.55 -22.30
CA PRO A 112 10.53 5.08 -20.93
C PRO A 112 9.32 4.26 -20.50
N SER A 113 9.57 3.09 -19.93
CA SER A 113 8.53 2.08 -19.74
C SER A 113 8.65 1.37 -18.39
N PHE A 114 7.55 0.82 -17.93
CA PHE A 114 7.50 0.00 -16.72
C PHE A 114 7.95 -1.43 -17.04
N VAL A 115 8.61 -2.07 -16.07
CA VAL A 115 8.96 -3.49 -16.16
C VAL A 115 8.23 -4.20 -15.04
N PRO A 116 7.22 -5.04 -15.33
CA PRO A 116 6.57 -5.86 -14.31
C PRO A 116 7.59 -6.78 -13.63
N ALA A 117 7.49 -6.94 -12.30
CA ALA A 117 8.34 -7.87 -11.56
C ALA A 117 8.24 -9.31 -12.11
N ALA A 118 7.06 -9.73 -12.56
CA ALA A 118 6.84 -10.99 -13.26
C ALA A 118 7.82 -11.26 -14.43
N TRP A 119 8.24 -10.24 -15.17
CA TRP A 119 9.15 -10.39 -16.31
C TRP A 119 10.61 -10.61 -15.88
N LEU A 120 10.92 -10.30 -14.62
CA LEU A 120 12.26 -10.37 -14.05
C LEU A 120 12.53 -11.72 -13.39
N ARG A 121 11.53 -12.60 -13.25
CA ARG A 121 11.65 -13.92 -12.60
C ARG A 121 12.88 -14.72 -13.06
N PRO A 122 13.23 -14.76 -14.37
CA PRO A 122 14.41 -15.48 -14.83
C PRO A 122 15.75 -14.97 -14.26
N LEU A 123 15.78 -13.75 -13.71
CA LEU A 123 16.97 -13.17 -13.07
C LEU A 123 17.08 -13.56 -11.59
N ARG A 124 16.00 -14.05 -10.96
CA ARG A 124 15.98 -14.39 -9.53
C ARG A 124 17.08 -15.38 -9.11
N PRO A 125 17.36 -16.48 -9.85
CA PRO A 125 18.44 -17.40 -9.48
C PRO A 125 19.83 -16.75 -9.44
N LEU A 126 20.04 -15.68 -10.23
CA LEU A 126 21.32 -14.97 -10.28
C LEU A 126 21.57 -14.15 -9.00
N LEU A 127 20.53 -13.89 -8.21
CA LEU A 127 20.63 -13.27 -6.89
C LEU A 127 20.84 -14.28 -5.75
N SER A 128 20.61 -15.57 -5.99
CA SER A 128 20.76 -16.60 -4.95
C SER A 128 22.24 -16.96 -4.76
N GLY A 129 22.78 -16.86 -3.54
CA GLY A 129 24.20 -17.09 -3.28
C GLY A 129 24.54 -17.26 -1.79
N PRO A 130 25.80 -17.53 -1.43
CA PRO A 130 26.23 -17.70 -0.03
C PRO A 130 26.18 -16.40 0.80
N ARG A 131 26.10 -15.24 0.12
CA ARG A 131 25.61 -13.97 0.68
C ARG A 131 24.18 -13.71 0.22
N ASP A 132 23.33 -14.73 0.22
CA ASP A 132 21.90 -14.52 0.42
C ASP A 132 21.85 -13.51 1.55
N PHE A 133 21.28 -12.34 1.29
CA PHE A 133 21.27 -11.21 2.21
C PHE A 133 20.51 -11.65 3.47
N ALA A 134 21.19 -12.40 4.34
CA ALA A 134 20.63 -13.38 5.28
C ALA A 134 20.00 -12.72 6.52
N MET A 135 19.48 -11.51 6.35
CA MET A 135 18.55 -10.87 7.29
C MET A 135 17.17 -10.62 6.66
N LEU A 136 16.86 -11.27 5.54
CA LEU A 136 15.59 -11.16 4.81
C LEU A 136 14.46 -12.07 5.30
N ASP A 137 14.62 -12.72 6.46
CA ASP A 137 13.62 -13.63 7.05
C ASP A 137 12.28 -12.97 7.39
N ARG A 138 12.12 -11.65 7.15
CA ARG A 138 10.82 -10.99 7.12
C ARG A 138 10.78 -10.00 5.95
N ILE A 139 9.94 -10.29 4.96
CA ILE A 139 9.47 -9.27 4.02
C ILE A 139 8.78 -8.19 4.87
N PRO A 140 9.27 -6.94 4.90
CA PRO A 140 8.62 -5.91 5.68
C PRO A 140 7.20 -5.65 5.16
N HIS A 141 6.28 -5.35 6.08
CA HIS A 141 4.88 -5.14 5.78
C HIS A 141 4.67 -4.14 4.63
N GLY A 142 5.30 -2.98 4.69
CA GLY A 142 5.18 -1.93 3.68
C GLY A 142 5.75 -2.30 2.32
N ASN A 143 6.74 -3.21 2.23
CA ASN A 143 7.20 -3.71 0.93
C ASN A 143 6.10 -4.53 0.22
N MET A 144 5.31 -5.32 0.97
CA MET A 144 4.19 -6.08 0.41
C MET A 144 3.07 -5.15 -0.07
N VAL A 145 2.79 -4.08 0.67
CA VAL A 145 1.79 -3.07 0.27
C VAL A 145 2.27 -2.27 -0.93
N LEU A 146 3.52 -1.79 -0.92
CA LEU A 146 4.10 -1.04 -2.03
C LEU A 146 4.11 -1.88 -3.31
N ALA A 147 4.54 -3.14 -3.25
CA ALA A 147 4.54 -4.06 -4.39
C ALA A 147 3.14 -4.15 -5.05
N GLN A 148 2.09 -4.33 -4.24
CA GLN A 148 0.71 -4.40 -4.74
C GLN A 148 0.27 -3.13 -5.47
N LEU A 149 0.65 -1.96 -4.96
CA LEU A 149 0.27 -0.68 -5.57
C LEU A 149 1.09 -0.37 -6.82
N VAL A 150 2.42 -0.56 -6.76
CA VAL A 150 3.34 -0.25 -7.85
C VAL A 150 3.06 -1.14 -9.05
N GLU A 151 2.93 -2.45 -8.82
CA GLU A 151 2.74 -3.41 -9.91
C GLU A 151 1.35 -3.28 -10.54
N ALA A 152 0.30 -3.04 -9.75
CA ALA A 152 -1.06 -2.87 -10.28
C ALA A 152 -1.30 -1.53 -11.00
N ASN A 153 -0.50 -0.50 -10.72
CA ASN A 153 -0.63 0.83 -11.33
C ASN A 153 0.67 1.27 -12.02
N PRO A 154 1.04 0.74 -13.20
CA PRO A 154 2.36 0.93 -13.82
C PRO A 154 2.84 2.37 -14.02
N GLN A 155 1.92 3.33 -14.07
CA GLN A 155 2.21 4.75 -14.30
C GLN A 155 1.96 5.64 -13.08
N ALA A 156 1.66 5.07 -11.91
CA ALA A 156 1.47 5.86 -10.69
C ALA A 156 2.82 6.32 -10.10
N GLY A 157 2.85 7.57 -9.62
CA GLY A 157 3.93 8.10 -8.78
C GLY A 157 3.63 7.84 -7.30
N PHE A 158 4.67 7.73 -6.48
CA PHE A 158 4.52 7.47 -5.05
C PHE A 158 5.24 8.49 -4.20
N VAL A 159 4.55 8.98 -3.19
CA VAL A 159 5.16 9.61 -2.02
C VAL A 159 5.12 8.57 -0.92
N VAL A 160 6.26 8.28 -0.30
CA VAL A 160 6.34 7.33 0.81
C VAL A 160 6.46 8.11 2.11
N LEU A 161 5.68 7.70 3.11
CA LEU A 161 5.81 8.15 4.48
C LEU A 161 6.03 6.92 5.36
N ASP A 162 7.15 6.88 6.07
CA ASP A 162 7.38 5.91 7.14
C ASP A 162 6.21 5.93 8.15
N PRO A 163 5.96 4.81 8.84
CA PRO A 163 4.79 4.67 9.68
C PRO A 163 4.88 5.71 10.79
N ILE A 164 3.72 6.30 11.10
CA ILE A 164 3.64 7.38 12.06
C ILE A 164 4.08 6.82 13.42
N PRO A 165 5.18 7.31 14.01
CA PRO A 165 5.81 6.67 15.15
C PRO A 165 5.06 7.06 16.42
N ILE A 166 3.89 6.46 16.63
CA ILE A 166 2.97 6.79 17.74
C ILE A 166 3.72 6.78 19.07
N GLN A 167 4.54 5.75 19.32
CA GLN A 167 5.32 5.68 20.55
C GLN A 167 6.29 6.86 20.70
N SER A 168 6.99 7.27 19.64
CA SER A 168 7.91 8.41 19.67
C SER A 168 7.15 9.73 19.83
N LEU A 169 5.99 9.88 19.21
CA LEU A 169 5.11 11.04 19.41
C LEU A 169 4.60 11.13 20.85
N LEU A 170 4.15 10.01 21.43
CA LEU A 170 3.73 9.96 22.83
C LEU A 170 4.90 10.28 23.79
N LYS A 171 6.12 9.85 23.46
CA LYS A 171 7.34 10.22 24.21
C LYS A 171 7.67 11.70 24.09
N ALA A 172 7.56 12.29 22.90
CA ALA A 172 7.80 13.71 22.68
C ALA A 172 6.83 14.59 23.47
N HIS A 173 5.58 14.13 23.63
CA HIS A 173 4.54 14.79 24.42
C HIS A 173 4.35 14.17 25.82
N ARG A 174 5.37 13.49 26.36
CA ARG A 174 5.25 12.69 27.60
C ARG A 174 4.63 13.47 28.76
N SER A 175 5.00 14.73 28.97
CA SER A 175 4.44 15.55 30.06
C SER A 175 2.93 15.72 29.92
N SER A 176 2.44 16.10 28.73
CA SER A 176 1.01 16.22 28.43
C SER A 176 0.30 14.86 28.51
N VAL A 177 0.92 13.81 27.98
CA VAL A 177 0.37 12.45 28.00
C VAL A 177 0.21 11.94 29.44
N CYS A 178 1.23 12.08 30.28
CA CYS A 178 1.17 11.66 31.68
C CYS A 178 0.27 12.57 32.54
N ALA A 179 0.05 13.83 32.14
CA ALA A 179 -0.92 14.72 32.77
C ALA A 179 -2.37 14.49 32.30
N LYS A 180 -2.59 13.58 31.33
CA LYS A 180 -3.88 13.37 30.65
C LYS A 180 -4.42 14.63 29.95
N ASP A 181 -3.53 15.52 29.54
CA ASP A 181 -3.85 16.73 28.80
C ASP A 181 -3.92 16.42 27.29
N TRP A 182 -5.02 15.78 26.89
CA TRP A 182 -5.25 15.37 25.51
C TRP A 182 -5.37 16.55 24.54
N ALA A 183 -5.81 17.72 25.02
CA ALA A 183 -5.86 18.93 24.21
C ALA A 183 -4.45 19.41 23.81
N SER A 184 -3.46 19.30 24.72
CA SER A 184 -2.06 19.58 24.35
C SER A 184 -1.46 18.53 23.42
N VAL A 185 -1.82 17.25 23.56
CA VAL A 185 -1.41 16.20 22.60
C VAL A 185 -2.01 16.48 21.22
N GLU A 186 -3.29 16.80 21.14
CA GLU A 186 -3.99 17.14 19.89
C GLU A 186 -3.35 18.35 19.20
N ARG A 187 -2.97 19.40 19.94
CA ARG A 187 -2.22 20.55 19.38
C ARG A 187 -0.88 20.13 18.77
N GLY A 188 -0.17 19.19 19.37
CA GLY A 188 1.05 18.61 18.78
C GLY A 188 0.76 17.89 17.48
N VAL A 189 -0.28 17.04 17.46
CA VAL A 189 -0.70 16.33 16.24
C VAL A 189 -1.23 17.29 15.16
N GLN A 190 -1.85 18.41 15.53
CA GLN A 190 -2.30 19.44 14.59
C GLN A 190 -1.12 20.02 13.78
N ALA A 191 0.02 20.28 14.41
CA ALA A 191 1.21 20.76 13.74
C ALA A 191 1.78 19.72 12.77
N MET A 192 1.84 18.45 13.19
CA MET A 192 2.19 17.34 12.32
C MET A 192 1.25 17.25 11.11
N ALA A 193 -0.06 17.30 11.34
CA ALA A 193 -1.08 17.25 10.30
C ALA A 193 -0.94 18.40 9.30
N GLN A 194 -0.54 19.59 9.76
CA GLN A 194 -0.27 20.73 8.89
C GLN A 194 0.96 20.47 7.99
N SER A 195 2.07 19.97 8.57
CA SER A 195 3.25 19.59 7.76
C SER A 195 2.95 18.48 6.75
N LEU A 196 2.07 17.53 7.10
CA LEU A 196 1.61 16.50 6.19
C LEU A 196 0.78 17.06 5.04
N LYS A 197 -0.10 18.04 5.30
CA LYS A 197 -0.87 18.73 4.25
C LYS A 197 0.06 19.42 3.25
N GLU A 198 1.15 20.01 3.70
CA GLU A 198 2.15 20.62 2.84
C GLU A 198 2.82 19.58 1.93
N VAL A 199 3.13 18.38 2.46
CA VAL A 199 3.63 17.25 1.65
C VAL A 199 2.60 16.80 0.62
N LEU A 200 1.35 16.60 1.04
CA LEU A 200 0.24 16.20 0.15
C LEU A 200 0.05 17.19 -1.00
N GLN A 201 0.04 18.49 -0.70
CA GLN A 201 -0.11 19.56 -1.69
C GLN A 201 1.12 19.70 -2.58
N GLY A 202 2.33 19.66 -2.01
CA GLY A 202 3.59 19.85 -2.72
C GLY A 202 3.86 18.78 -3.77
N HIS A 203 3.36 17.56 -3.56
CA HIS A 203 3.47 16.45 -4.52
C HIS A 203 2.21 16.21 -5.35
N GLY A 204 1.14 16.98 -5.14
CA GLY A 204 -0.13 16.76 -5.84
C GLY A 204 -0.69 15.35 -5.60
N VAL A 205 -0.72 14.91 -4.34
CA VAL A 205 -1.22 13.57 -3.98
C VAL A 205 -2.72 13.47 -4.28
N ASP A 206 -3.11 12.48 -5.07
CA ASP A 206 -4.51 12.16 -5.38
C ASP A 206 -5.08 11.10 -4.43
N TYR A 207 -4.24 10.14 -4.03
CA TYR A 207 -4.68 8.98 -3.27
C TYR A 207 -3.82 8.77 -2.03
N VAL A 208 -4.44 8.25 -0.97
CA VAL A 208 -3.75 7.78 0.23
C VAL A 208 -4.02 6.29 0.39
N ASN A 209 -2.97 5.51 0.67
CA ASN A 209 -3.10 4.17 1.21
C ASN A 209 -2.50 4.12 2.62
N LEU A 210 -3.35 3.84 3.61
CA LEU A 210 -2.96 3.58 4.99
C LEU A 210 -3.28 2.12 5.33
N SER A 211 -2.27 1.25 5.30
CA SER A 211 -2.45 -0.17 5.64
C SER A 211 -2.31 -0.41 7.15
N GLY A 212 -3.08 0.32 7.94
CA GLY A 212 -3.11 0.20 9.40
C GLY A 212 -4.12 1.13 10.07
N GLY A 213 -4.11 1.11 11.41
CA GLY A 213 -5.04 1.86 12.25
C GLY A 213 -4.50 2.05 13.66
N LEU A 214 -5.29 2.73 14.50
CA LEU A 214 -5.01 2.86 15.94
C LEU A 214 -6.19 2.30 16.71
N ASP A 215 -5.91 1.33 17.57
CA ASP A 215 -6.89 0.71 18.45
C ASP A 215 -6.46 0.76 19.91
N THR A 216 -7.43 0.64 20.82
CA THR A 216 -7.19 0.68 22.26
C THR A 216 -6.49 -0.57 22.80
N GLY A 217 -6.49 -1.67 22.04
CA GLY A 217 -5.88 -2.95 22.45
C GLY A 217 -4.37 -2.97 22.27
N ASN A 218 -3.84 -2.27 21.26
CA ASN A 218 -2.41 -2.16 20.95
C ASN A 218 -1.71 -0.98 21.63
N LEU A 219 -2.49 -0.02 22.17
CA LEU A 219 -1.96 1.13 22.89
C LEU A 219 -1.19 0.78 24.19
N PRO A 220 -1.61 -0.22 25.02
CA PRO A 220 -0.88 -0.64 26.22
C PRO A 220 0.57 -1.09 25.96
N ASP A 221 0.85 -1.75 24.83
CA ASP A 221 2.21 -2.18 24.46
C ASP A 221 3.15 -0.98 24.26
N SER A 222 2.59 0.16 23.82
CA SER A 222 3.32 1.42 23.70
C SER A 222 3.34 2.24 25.00
N TRP A 223 2.39 2.00 25.90
CA TRP A 223 2.19 2.77 27.13
C TRP A 223 3.25 2.49 28.20
N GLY A 224 3.63 1.23 28.40
CA GLY A 224 4.60 0.84 29.44
C GLY A 224 5.92 1.61 29.35
N ALA A 225 6.39 1.91 28.14
CA ALA A 225 7.62 2.66 27.91
C ALA A 225 7.55 4.15 28.32
N LEU A 226 6.35 4.71 28.55
CA LEU A 226 6.18 6.11 28.93
C LEU A 226 6.36 6.36 30.43
N ASN A 227 6.28 5.32 31.28
CA ASN A 227 6.46 5.43 32.73
C ASN A 227 5.64 6.59 33.35
N CYS A 228 4.34 6.67 33.03
CA CYS A 228 3.46 7.73 33.51
C CYS A 228 2.91 7.49 34.94
N GLY A 229 3.23 6.36 35.57
CA GLY A 229 2.81 6.05 36.95
C GLY A 229 1.35 5.59 37.09
N PHE A 230 0.63 5.39 35.98
CA PHE A 230 -0.72 4.81 35.95
C PHE A 230 -0.91 3.92 34.72
N THR A 231 -1.95 3.09 34.72
CA THR A 231 -2.38 2.31 33.55
C THR A 231 -3.54 3.05 32.87
N LEU A 232 -3.54 3.14 31.55
CA LEU A 232 -4.66 3.73 30.80
C LEU A 232 -5.94 2.90 31.00
N GLY A 233 -6.99 3.55 31.47
CA GLY A 233 -8.35 3.01 31.35
C GLY A 233 -8.87 3.11 29.91
N GLN A 234 -9.95 2.37 29.59
CA GLN A 234 -10.52 2.35 28.23
C GLN A 234 -10.93 3.75 27.73
N ALA A 235 -11.57 4.56 28.56
CA ALA A 235 -11.99 5.92 28.20
C ALA A 235 -10.80 6.85 27.94
N GLU A 236 -9.71 6.66 28.67
CA GLU A 236 -8.47 7.45 28.52
C GLU A 236 -7.72 7.04 27.25
N ALA A 237 -7.65 5.74 26.96
CA ALA A 237 -7.13 5.22 25.71
C ALA A 237 -7.93 5.76 24.52
N GLN A 238 -9.26 5.76 24.61
CA GLN A 238 -10.13 6.30 23.56
C GLN A 238 -9.87 7.80 23.33
N ALA A 239 -9.81 8.59 24.40
CA ALA A 239 -9.55 10.02 24.30
C ALA A 239 -8.14 10.33 23.74
N LEU A 240 -7.13 9.57 24.14
CA LEU A 240 -5.77 9.69 23.60
C LEU A 240 -5.73 9.35 22.11
N ILE A 241 -6.38 8.27 21.67
CA ILE A 241 -6.45 7.93 20.24
C ILE A 241 -7.20 9.05 19.47
N LEU A 242 -8.30 9.58 20.01
CA LEU A 242 -9.04 10.68 19.36
C LEU A 242 -8.22 11.97 19.22
N ALA A 243 -7.20 12.20 20.06
CA ALA A 243 -6.28 13.32 19.89
C ALA A 243 -5.51 13.26 18.56
N PHE A 244 -5.46 12.10 17.89
CA PHE A 244 -4.87 11.95 16.55
C PHE A 244 -5.85 12.27 15.41
N ARG A 245 -7.08 12.73 15.69
CA ARG A 245 -8.05 13.12 14.66
C ARG A 245 -7.52 14.11 13.62
N PRO A 246 -6.74 15.16 13.97
CA PRO A 246 -6.25 16.13 12.98
C PRO A 246 -5.45 15.48 11.83
N LEU A 247 -4.69 14.43 12.15
CA LEU A 247 -3.94 13.65 11.17
C LEU A 247 -4.87 12.88 10.22
N TYR A 248 -5.91 12.23 10.75
CA TYR A 248 -6.91 11.55 9.93
C TYR A 248 -7.69 12.53 9.05
N ALA A 249 -8.01 13.72 9.57
CA ALA A 249 -8.64 14.78 8.79
C ALA A 249 -7.75 15.22 7.61
N ALA A 250 -6.43 15.38 7.83
CA ALA A 250 -5.49 15.70 6.75
C ALA A 250 -5.48 14.63 5.63
N LEU A 251 -5.55 13.36 6.00
CA LEU A 251 -5.53 12.24 5.05
C LEU A 251 -6.86 11.99 4.33
N PHE A 252 -7.99 12.23 5.02
CA PHE A 252 -9.29 11.70 4.59
C PHE A 252 -10.42 12.73 4.45
N GLU A 253 -10.20 13.98 4.84
CA GLU A 253 -11.17 15.07 4.65
C GLU A 253 -10.67 16.12 3.64
N SER A 254 -9.47 15.94 3.09
CA SER A 254 -8.93 16.79 2.04
C SER A 254 -9.78 16.65 0.75
N PRO A 255 -10.27 17.74 0.15
CA PRO A 255 -11.32 17.71 -0.88
C PRO A 255 -10.92 17.06 -2.20
N GLN A 256 -9.62 16.85 -2.43
CA GLN A 256 -9.08 16.33 -3.68
C GLN A 256 -8.36 14.99 -3.51
N ILE A 257 -8.51 14.37 -2.34
CA ILE A 257 -7.77 13.16 -1.97
C ILE A 257 -8.77 12.06 -1.63
N LEU A 258 -8.63 10.91 -2.27
CA LEU A 258 -9.32 9.69 -1.88
C LEU A 258 -8.38 8.81 -1.05
N GLY A 259 -8.70 8.63 0.22
CA GLY A 259 -7.94 7.76 1.09
C GLY A 259 -8.58 6.39 1.30
N VAL A 260 -7.75 5.36 1.26
CA VAL A 260 -8.10 3.97 1.52
C VAL A 260 -7.34 3.51 2.76
N GLN A 261 -8.08 2.98 3.74
CA GLN A 261 -7.56 2.52 5.02
C GLN A 261 -7.87 1.04 5.22
N ALA A 262 -6.89 0.26 5.65
CA ALA A 262 -7.12 -1.08 6.17
C ALA A 262 -7.91 -1.01 7.48
N ALA A 263 -9.03 -1.71 7.55
CA ALA A 263 -9.87 -1.77 8.74
C ALA A 263 -9.23 -2.64 9.83
N GLY A 264 -9.56 -2.34 11.09
CA GLY A 264 -9.32 -3.22 12.22
C GLY A 264 -10.16 -4.50 12.18
N VAL A 265 -10.00 -5.32 13.22
CA VAL A 265 -10.73 -6.59 13.40
C VAL A 265 -11.57 -6.48 14.66
N MET A 266 -12.82 -6.96 14.60
CA MET A 266 -13.80 -6.84 15.69
C MET A 266 -13.94 -5.39 16.16
N MET A 267 -14.13 -4.49 15.20
CA MET A 267 -14.16 -3.07 15.46
C MET A 267 -15.38 -2.70 16.31
N THR A 268 -15.18 -1.71 17.20
CA THR A 268 -16.25 -0.97 17.87
C THR A 268 -15.84 0.51 17.97
N PRO A 269 -16.77 1.46 18.15
CA PRO A 269 -16.42 2.86 18.42
C PRO A 269 -15.54 3.05 19.66
N THR A 270 -15.56 2.09 20.59
CA THR A 270 -14.70 2.09 21.78
C THR A 270 -13.31 1.52 21.50
N SER A 271 -13.19 0.47 20.68
CA SER A 271 -11.91 -0.17 20.38
C SER A 271 -11.13 0.55 19.28
N HIS A 272 -11.81 1.13 18.29
CA HIS A 272 -11.23 1.78 17.12
C HIS A 272 -11.87 3.17 16.89
N PRO A 273 -11.72 4.12 17.82
CA PRO A 273 -12.50 5.36 17.80
C PRO A 273 -12.25 6.24 16.56
N LEU A 274 -11.04 6.27 16.00
CA LEU A 274 -10.76 7.00 14.75
C LEU A 274 -11.35 6.32 13.52
N GLU A 275 -11.41 4.98 13.51
CA GLU A 275 -12.00 4.21 12.41
C GLU A 275 -13.52 4.32 12.43
N ALA A 276 -14.14 4.53 13.60
CA ALA A 276 -15.57 4.78 13.72
C ALA A 276 -16.01 6.16 13.22
N LEU A 277 -15.10 7.15 13.09
CA LEU A 277 -15.46 8.49 12.60
C LEU A 277 -15.94 8.46 11.14
N PRO A 278 -16.99 9.20 10.77
CA PRO A 278 -17.34 9.38 9.36
C PRO A 278 -16.40 10.43 8.74
N LEU A 279 -15.47 9.99 7.89
CA LEU A 279 -14.56 10.88 7.14
C LEU A 279 -14.91 10.81 5.65
N ALA A 280 -15.21 11.96 5.05
CA ALA A 280 -15.91 12.05 3.76
C ALA A 280 -15.20 11.29 2.63
N HIS A 281 -13.88 11.39 2.54
CA HIS A 281 -13.08 10.80 1.46
C HIS A 281 -12.28 9.59 1.93
N ARG A 282 -12.71 8.94 3.02
CA ARG A 282 -12.19 7.64 3.46
C ARG A 282 -12.99 6.49 2.88
N LEU A 283 -12.28 5.40 2.59
CA LEU A 283 -12.79 4.05 2.42
C LEU A 283 -12.07 3.10 3.39
N ARG A 284 -12.80 2.45 4.29
CA ARG A 284 -12.31 1.39 5.19
C ARG A 284 -12.50 0.04 4.53
N VAL A 285 -11.43 -0.74 4.51
CA VAL A 285 -11.34 -1.94 3.69
C VAL A 285 -10.98 -3.12 4.56
N SER A 286 -11.76 -4.18 4.47
CA SER A 286 -11.42 -5.49 5.01
C SER A 286 -11.52 -6.55 3.92
N TYR A 287 -11.55 -7.82 4.30
CA TYR A 287 -11.44 -8.94 3.38
C TYR A 287 -12.49 -10.01 3.65
N PHE A 288 -12.67 -10.90 2.67
CA PHE A 288 -13.41 -12.15 2.83
C PHE A 288 -12.73 -13.28 2.05
N HIS A 289 -13.05 -14.53 2.39
CA HIS A 289 -12.59 -15.72 1.66
C HIS A 289 -13.73 -16.31 0.82
N PRO A 290 -13.56 -16.47 -0.51
CA PRO A 290 -14.53 -17.19 -1.34
C PRO A 290 -14.52 -18.70 -1.06
N LEU A 291 -15.69 -19.34 -0.93
CA LEU A 291 -15.78 -20.79 -0.69
C LEU A 291 -15.89 -21.64 -1.97
N ALA A 292 -16.45 -21.09 -3.05
CA ALA A 292 -16.56 -21.76 -4.36
C ALA A 292 -17.08 -20.84 -5.47
N GLU A 293 -17.86 -19.82 -5.10
CA GLU A 293 -18.58 -19.00 -6.06
C GLU A 293 -17.79 -17.75 -6.46
N GLN A 294 -17.72 -17.51 -7.77
CA GLN A 294 -17.23 -16.27 -8.34
C GLN A 294 -18.31 -15.19 -8.21
N LEU A 295 -17.97 -14.06 -7.57
CA LEU A 295 -18.83 -12.88 -7.59
C LEU A 295 -18.90 -12.26 -8.98
N PRO A 296 -20.02 -11.64 -9.39
CA PRO A 296 -20.09 -10.81 -10.59
C PRO A 296 -19.06 -9.67 -10.56
N ALA A 297 -18.72 -9.14 -11.74
CA ALA A 297 -17.66 -8.12 -11.88
C ALA A 297 -17.94 -6.81 -11.13
N ASP A 298 -19.21 -6.49 -10.89
CA ASP A 298 -19.67 -5.36 -10.09
C ASP A 298 -20.12 -5.78 -8.67
N GLY A 299 -20.03 -7.08 -8.35
CA GLY A 299 -20.49 -7.67 -7.10
C GLY A 299 -22.02 -7.76 -6.95
N VAL A 300 -22.81 -7.39 -7.96
CA VAL A 300 -24.28 -7.34 -7.86
C VAL A 300 -24.89 -8.74 -7.93
N THR A 301 -25.44 -9.21 -6.80
CA THR A 301 -25.91 -10.60 -6.62
C THR A 301 -27.42 -10.72 -6.36
N GLY A 302 -28.17 -9.62 -6.36
CA GLY A 302 -29.62 -9.61 -6.20
C GLY A 302 -30.05 -10.03 -4.79
N ASN A 303 -30.92 -11.04 -4.72
CA ASN A 303 -31.37 -11.66 -3.46
C ASN A 303 -30.52 -12.87 -3.06
N ARG A 304 -29.50 -13.23 -3.84
CA ARG A 304 -28.65 -14.37 -3.58
C ARG A 304 -27.48 -13.96 -2.69
N ARG A 305 -27.44 -14.52 -1.48
CA ARG A 305 -26.28 -14.41 -0.59
C ARG A 305 -25.11 -15.26 -1.11
N PRO A 306 -23.93 -14.67 -1.38
CA PRO A 306 -22.76 -15.42 -1.84
C PRO A 306 -22.27 -16.43 -0.80
N ALA A 307 -21.72 -17.56 -1.25
CA ALA A 307 -21.06 -18.53 -0.39
C ALA A 307 -19.62 -18.10 -0.07
N VAL A 308 -19.42 -17.44 1.07
CA VAL A 308 -18.13 -16.91 1.54
C VAL A 308 -17.93 -17.18 3.03
N LEU A 309 -16.68 -17.13 3.52
CA LEU A 309 -16.44 -16.93 4.95
C LEU A 309 -16.81 -15.49 5.31
N GLU A 310 -17.95 -15.34 5.95
CA GLU A 310 -18.57 -14.04 6.22
C GLU A 310 -17.75 -13.23 7.23
N PRO A 311 -17.55 -11.92 6.98
CA PRO A 311 -17.06 -11.01 8.00
C PRO A 311 -18.00 -10.98 9.20
N ASN A 312 -17.45 -10.77 10.40
CA ASN A 312 -18.29 -10.63 11.59
C ASN A 312 -19.17 -9.37 11.52
N ALA A 313 -20.31 -9.39 12.23
CA ALA A 313 -21.32 -8.35 12.17
C ALA A 313 -20.81 -6.97 12.64
N ALA A 314 -19.89 -6.94 13.61
CA ALA A 314 -19.31 -5.69 14.12
C ALA A 314 -18.46 -4.99 13.05
N ASP A 315 -17.61 -5.75 12.36
CA ASP A 315 -16.83 -5.23 11.24
C ASP A 315 -17.72 -4.78 10.09
N ARG A 316 -18.75 -5.57 9.74
CA ARG A 316 -19.70 -5.23 8.65
C ARG A 316 -20.38 -3.88 8.84
N ALA A 317 -20.64 -3.47 10.07
CA ALA A 317 -21.27 -2.19 10.39
C ALA A 317 -20.35 -0.97 10.13
N MET A 318 -19.03 -1.16 10.11
CA MET A 318 -18.06 -0.05 10.00
C MET A 318 -17.13 -0.14 8.79
N VAL A 319 -16.94 -1.32 8.22
CA VAL A 319 -16.21 -1.52 6.97
C VAL A 319 -17.07 -1.05 5.80
N ASP A 320 -16.46 -0.28 4.91
CA ASP A 320 -17.13 0.25 3.73
C ASP A 320 -17.18 -0.80 2.59
N VAL A 321 -16.12 -1.63 2.46
CA VAL A 321 -16.05 -2.71 1.46
C VAL A 321 -15.17 -3.88 1.92
N PHE A 322 -15.52 -5.09 1.51
CA PHE A 322 -14.75 -6.32 1.72
C PHE A 322 -14.25 -6.87 0.39
N LEU A 323 -12.96 -7.19 0.33
CA LEU A 323 -12.30 -7.63 -0.89
C LEU A 323 -11.97 -9.10 -0.78
N SER A 324 -12.18 -9.82 -1.88
CA SER A 324 -11.76 -11.22 -1.99
C SER A 324 -10.25 -11.29 -1.79
N THR A 325 -9.81 -12.16 -0.89
CA THR A 325 -8.38 -12.50 -0.75
C THR A 325 -7.92 -13.46 -1.85
N GLY A 326 -8.85 -13.99 -2.64
CA GLY A 326 -8.63 -15.12 -3.53
C GLY A 326 -8.16 -16.40 -2.84
N MET A 327 -8.07 -16.42 -1.50
CA MET A 327 -7.70 -17.60 -0.72
C MET A 327 -8.95 -18.45 -0.45
N LEU A 328 -8.84 -19.75 -0.66
CA LEU A 328 -9.96 -20.68 -0.48
C LEU A 328 -10.22 -21.02 1.00
N ASP A 329 -9.27 -20.72 1.87
CA ASP A 329 -9.33 -20.92 3.31
C ASP A 329 -8.41 -19.91 4.04
N ASP A 330 -8.40 -19.96 5.37
CA ASP A 330 -7.61 -19.10 6.27
C ASP A 330 -6.33 -19.79 6.78
N SER A 331 -5.96 -20.94 6.21
CA SER A 331 -4.77 -21.67 6.63
C SER A 331 -3.47 -20.96 6.23
N PHE A 332 -2.37 -21.31 6.90
CA PHE A 332 -1.05 -20.83 6.49
C PHE A 332 -0.63 -21.52 5.19
N ARG A 333 -0.39 -20.72 4.14
CA ARG A 333 -0.25 -21.18 2.73
C ARG A 333 -1.55 -21.77 2.17
N PRO A 334 -2.60 -20.95 2.07
CA PRO A 334 -3.91 -21.42 1.62
C PRO A 334 -3.88 -21.82 0.14
N GLY A 335 -4.88 -22.59 -0.29
CA GLY A 335 -5.18 -22.70 -1.71
C GLY A 335 -5.63 -21.35 -2.28
N PHE A 336 -5.34 -21.08 -3.56
CA PHE A 336 -5.75 -19.84 -4.22
C PHE A 336 -6.70 -20.09 -5.38
N ASN A 337 -7.52 -19.09 -5.64
CA ASN A 337 -8.30 -18.94 -6.85
C ASN A 337 -7.37 -18.52 -8.02
N ALA A 338 -7.93 -18.23 -9.20
CA ALA A 338 -7.14 -17.91 -10.39
C ALA A 338 -6.44 -16.53 -10.36
N ALA A 339 -6.73 -15.68 -9.39
CA ALA A 339 -6.16 -14.33 -9.28
C ALA A 339 -6.03 -13.87 -7.82
N PRO A 340 -5.12 -14.45 -7.04
CA PRO A 340 -4.84 -13.97 -5.71
C PRO A 340 -4.16 -12.60 -5.75
N PRO A 341 -4.21 -11.83 -4.65
CA PRO A 341 -3.37 -10.67 -4.44
C PRO A 341 -1.90 -11.10 -4.39
N LEU A 342 -1.00 -10.23 -4.82
CA LEU A 342 0.38 -10.60 -5.11
C LEU A 342 1.35 -9.67 -4.43
N ILE A 343 2.48 -10.24 -4.05
CA ILE A 343 3.61 -9.52 -3.48
C ILE A 343 4.84 -9.80 -4.31
N THR A 344 5.85 -8.96 -4.16
CA THR A 344 7.14 -9.24 -4.76
C THR A 344 8.03 -10.03 -3.81
N ASP A 345 9.09 -10.63 -4.34
CA ASP A 345 10.23 -10.99 -3.50
C ASP A 345 10.86 -9.68 -2.94
N SER A 346 11.10 -9.67 -1.64
CA SER A 346 11.21 -8.43 -0.84
C SER A 346 12.45 -7.59 -1.07
N VAL A 347 13.47 -8.17 -1.70
CA VAL A 347 14.82 -7.59 -1.78
C VAL A 347 14.98 -6.72 -3.02
N TYR A 348 14.57 -7.29 -4.15
CA TYR A 348 14.84 -6.74 -5.47
C TYR A 348 13.59 -6.67 -6.33
N GLY A 349 12.45 -7.21 -5.87
CA GLY A 349 11.19 -7.20 -6.60
C GLY A 349 11.31 -7.75 -8.02
N LEU A 350 11.94 -8.92 -8.14
CA LEU A 350 12.18 -9.64 -9.39
C LEU A 350 11.17 -10.76 -9.65
N ASP A 351 10.26 -11.03 -8.74
CA ASP A 351 9.20 -12.02 -8.95
C ASP A 351 7.89 -11.53 -8.34
N LEU A 352 6.77 -12.14 -8.75
CA LEU A 352 5.46 -11.97 -8.12
C LEU A 352 4.98 -13.32 -7.58
N THR A 353 4.58 -13.34 -6.32
CA THR A 353 3.98 -14.52 -5.69
C THR A 353 2.71 -14.14 -4.94
N PRO A 354 1.75 -15.06 -4.78
CA PRO A 354 0.57 -14.82 -3.95
C PRO A 354 0.93 -14.42 -2.51
N VAL A 355 0.12 -13.56 -1.89
CA VAL A 355 0.15 -13.35 -0.44
C VAL A 355 -0.15 -14.67 0.28
N PHE A 356 0.59 -15.01 1.34
CA PHE A 356 0.48 -16.33 1.99
C PHE A 356 -0.47 -16.38 3.19
N HIS A 357 -1.15 -15.27 3.50
CA HIS A 357 -2.17 -15.15 4.56
C HIS A 357 -3.06 -13.93 4.29
N ALA A 358 -4.28 -13.95 4.83
CA ALA A 358 -5.23 -12.86 4.68
C ALA A 358 -4.96 -11.72 5.69
N SER A 359 -5.15 -10.48 5.24
CA SER A 359 -5.07 -9.29 6.09
C SER A 359 -5.81 -8.12 5.44
N PRO A 360 -6.43 -7.21 6.22
CA PRO A 360 -6.96 -5.96 5.69
C PRO A 360 -5.88 -5.12 5.01
N SER A 361 -4.62 -5.22 5.46
CA SER A 361 -3.45 -4.54 4.88
C SER A 361 -3.13 -4.92 3.44
N TRP A 362 -3.52 -6.13 3.00
CA TRP A 362 -3.39 -6.56 1.61
C TRP A 362 -4.64 -6.23 0.78
N SER A 363 -5.74 -5.91 1.45
CA SER A 363 -7.03 -5.62 0.81
C SER A 363 -7.20 -4.13 0.52
N ALA A 364 -6.70 -3.26 1.40
CA ALA A 364 -6.63 -1.82 1.18
C ALA A 364 -5.95 -1.44 -0.16
N PRO A 365 -4.74 -1.92 -0.49
CA PRO A 365 -4.12 -1.59 -1.77
C PRO A 365 -4.92 -2.14 -2.97
N GLN A 366 -5.57 -3.30 -2.84
CA GLN A 366 -6.44 -3.82 -3.90
C GLN A 366 -7.67 -2.95 -4.15
N ALA A 367 -8.32 -2.46 -3.08
CA ALA A 367 -9.43 -1.53 -3.20
C ALA A 367 -8.98 -0.22 -3.86
N LEU A 368 -7.80 0.29 -3.49
CA LEU A 368 -7.23 1.47 -4.14
C LEU A 368 -6.95 1.23 -5.63
N ASN A 369 -6.35 0.10 -5.99
CA ASN A 369 -6.13 -0.29 -7.38
C ASN A 369 -7.44 -0.31 -8.18
N ARG A 370 -8.50 -0.85 -7.59
CA ARG A 370 -9.84 -0.87 -8.19
C ARG A 370 -10.43 0.52 -8.34
N LEU A 371 -10.27 1.40 -7.35
CA LEU A 371 -10.73 2.80 -7.43
C LEU A 371 -10.00 3.55 -8.56
N ILE A 372 -8.68 3.42 -8.64
CA ILE A 372 -7.88 4.03 -9.72
C ILE A 372 -8.36 3.55 -11.09
N HIS A 373 -8.68 2.26 -11.23
CA HIS A 373 -9.27 1.71 -12.43
C HIS A 373 -10.68 2.27 -12.71
N LEU A 374 -11.54 2.39 -11.69
CA LEU A 374 -12.88 2.97 -11.80
C LEU A 374 -12.85 4.44 -12.25
N LYS A 375 -11.87 5.25 -11.80
CA LYS A 375 -11.68 6.62 -12.29
C LYS A 375 -11.62 6.67 -13.81
N ARG A 376 -10.90 5.72 -14.44
CA ARG A 376 -10.76 5.64 -15.90
C ARG A 376 -12.06 5.32 -16.61
N LEU A 377 -12.92 4.52 -15.98
CA LEU A 377 -14.22 4.15 -16.54
C LEU A 377 -15.27 5.26 -16.36
N LEU A 378 -15.26 5.93 -15.20
CA LEU A 378 -16.27 6.93 -14.83
C LEU A 378 -15.96 8.33 -15.38
N ALA A 379 -14.70 8.60 -15.70
CA ALA A 379 -14.23 9.90 -16.18
C ALA A 379 -13.21 9.77 -17.33
N PRO A 380 -13.57 9.10 -18.46
CA PRO A 380 -12.63 8.81 -19.55
C PRO A 380 -12.15 10.06 -20.30
N THR A 381 -12.92 11.15 -20.24
CA THR A 381 -12.61 12.43 -20.89
C THR A 381 -11.90 13.41 -19.97
N LEU A 382 -11.67 13.05 -18.71
CA LEU A 382 -11.06 13.94 -17.74
C LEU A 382 -9.56 14.10 -18.08
N PRO A 383 -9.05 15.35 -18.17
CA PRO A 383 -7.62 15.57 -18.39
C PRO A 383 -6.76 14.88 -17.33
N PRO A 384 -5.57 14.35 -17.70
CA PRO A 384 -4.63 13.72 -16.77
C PRO A 384 -4.12 14.59 -15.61
N GLU A 385 -4.43 15.87 -15.57
CA GLU A 385 -4.06 16.83 -14.54
C GLU A 385 -5.25 17.29 -13.70
N ALA A 386 -6.46 16.83 -14.04
CA ALA A 386 -7.66 17.25 -13.33
C ALA A 386 -7.74 16.59 -11.95
N PRO A 387 -8.02 17.36 -10.90
CA PRO A 387 -8.08 16.84 -9.54
C PRO A 387 -9.28 15.90 -9.34
N LEU A 388 -9.18 15.04 -8.33
CA LEU A 388 -10.31 14.23 -7.86
C LEU A 388 -11.32 15.12 -7.13
N ASP A 389 -12.30 15.69 -7.83
CA ASP A 389 -13.35 16.43 -7.12
C ASP A 389 -14.20 15.50 -6.20
N PRO A 390 -14.84 16.04 -5.14
CA PRO A 390 -15.65 15.25 -4.22
C PRO A 390 -16.78 14.45 -4.89
N ALA A 391 -17.33 14.93 -6.00
CA ALA A 391 -18.41 14.24 -6.70
C ALA A 391 -17.88 13.01 -7.47
N LEU A 392 -16.70 13.10 -8.08
CA LEU A 392 -16.01 11.96 -8.67
C LEU A 392 -15.60 10.95 -7.59
N ILE A 393 -15.05 11.40 -6.46
CA ILE A 393 -14.73 10.53 -5.33
C ILE A 393 -15.97 9.74 -4.88
N GLN A 394 -17.11 10.42 -4.71
CA GLN A 394 -18.35 9.76 -4.31
C GLN A 394 -18.83 8.77 -5.38
N ARG A 395 -18.81 9.13 -6.67
CA ARG A 395 -19.15 8.20 -7.77
C ARG A 395 -18.25 6.96 -7.79
N MET A 396 -16.95 7.11 -7.51
CA MET A 396 -16.02 5.99 -7.42
C MET A 396 -16.36 5.07 -6.24
N LYS A 397 -16.67 5.62 -5.07
CA LYS A 397 -17.12 4.85 -3.88
C LYS A 397 -18.45 4.12 -4.15
N ASP A 398 -19.38 4.77 -4.84
CA ASP A 398 -20.66 4.17 -5.22
C ASP A 398 -20.51 3.07 -6.28
N ALA A 399 -19.62 3.24 -7.26
CA ALA A 399 -19.31 2.21 -8.24
C ALA A 399 -18.54 1.01 -7.65
N LEU A 400 -17.79 1.22 -6.56
CA LEU A 400 -17.14 0.14 -5.83
C LEU A 400 -18.14 -0.67 -4.99
N THR A 401 -19.22 -0.05 -4.52
CA THR A 401 -20.24 -0.70 -3.68
C THR A 401 -21.65 -0.41 -4.22
N PRO A 402 -21.96 -0.90 -5.44
CA PRO A 402 -23.22 -0.58 -6.10
C PRO A 402 -24.41 -1.13 -5.34
N MET A 403 -25.59 -0.59 -5.63
CA MET A 403 -26.85 -1.15 -5.15
C MET A 403 -27.16 -2.47 -5.87
N GLY A 404 -27.94 -3.33 -5.21
CA GLY A 404 -28.46 -4.55 -5.83
C GLY A 404 -28.15 -5.83 -5.05
N CYS A 405 -27.69 -5.72 -3.81
CA CYS A 405 -27.48 -6.86 -2.90
C CYS A 405 -28.55 -6.86 -1.82
N SER A 406 -29.81 -7.07 -2.24
CA SER A 406 -30.99 -7.09 -1.36
C SER A 406 -30.95 -8.16 -0.27
N TRP A 407 -30.08 -9.16 -0.39
CA TRP A 407 -29.83 -10.15 0.65
C TRP A 407 -29.12 -9.59 1.90
N ALA A 408 -28.51 -8.40 1.78
CA ALA A 408 -27.78 -7.71 2.84
C ALA A 408 -28.49 -6.38 3.24
N PRO A 409 -29.68 -6.45 3.88
CA PRO A 409 -30.37 -5.25 4.35
C PRO A 409 -29.53 -4.44 5.36
N GLU A 410 -28.65 -5.08 6.12
CA GLU A 410 -27.69 -4.44 7.03
C GLU A 410 -26.70 -3.50 6.32
N ASP A 411 -26.43 -3.74 5.03
CA ASP A 411 -25.60 -2.88 4.19
C ASP A 411 -26.45 -1.89 3.37
N SER A 412 -27.72 -1.71 3.74
CA SER A 412 -28.69 -0.89 3.00
C SER A 412 -28.82 -1.31 1.53
N GLY A 413 -28.65 -2.60 1.23
CA GLY A 413 -28.72 -3.14 -0.13
C GLY A 413 -27.49 -2.88 -1.01
N ARG A 414 -26.40 -2.35 -0.44
CA ARG A 414 -25.12 -2.18 -1.14
C ARG A 414 -24.35 -3.49 -1.23
N CYS A 415 -23.69 -3.69 -2.35
CA CYS A 415 -22.83 -4.84 -2.62
C CYS A 415 -21.42 -4.58 -2.08
N LYS A 416 -21.22 -4.79 -0.78
CA LYS A 416 -19.92 -4.59 -0.13
C LYS A 416 -18.89 -5.68 -0.42
N LEU A 417 -19.29 -6.87 -0.86
CA LEU A 417 -18.36 -7.94 -1.24
C LEU A 417 -17.92 -7.74 -2.70
N GLN A 418 -16.63 -7.57 -2.93
CA GLN A 418 -16.05 -7.28 -4.25
C GLN A 418 -14.86 -8.20 -4.57
N ASP A 419 -14.72 -8.65 -5.82
CA ASP A 419 -13.61 -9.50 -6.26
C ASP A 419 -12.84 -8.91 -7.46
N PRO A 420 -12.20 -7.74 -7.29
CA PRO A 420 -11.57 -7.04 -8.42
C PRO A 420 -10.36 -7.79 -8.99
N ALA A 421 -9.68 -8.62 -8.18
CA ALA A 421 -8.52 -9.37 -8.62
C ALA A 421 -8.93 -10.47 -9.62
N TRP A 422 -10.00 -11.22 -9.32
CA TRP A 422 -10.55 -12.21 -10.26
C TRP A 422 -10.93 -11.61 -11.61
N HIS A 423 -11.54 -10.43 -11.59
CA HIS A 423 -11.97 -9.72 -12.81
C HIS A 423 -10.90 -8.82 -13.42
N ARG A 424 -9.65 -8.87 -12.91
CA ARG A 424 -8.50 -8.11 -13.45
C ARG A 424 -8.76 -6.60 -13.53
N GLN A 425 -9.49 -6.06 -12.57
CA GLN A 425 -9.94 -4.67 -12.56
C GLN A 425 -8.87 -3.73 -12.01
N GLN A 426 -7.69 -3.75 -12.63
CA GLN A 426 -6.50 -2.99 -12.26
C GLN A 426 -5.86 -2.41 -13.53
N GLU A 427 -5.09 -1.32 -13.37
CA GLU A 427 -4.52 -0.60 -14.51
C GLU A 427 -3.45 -1.41 -15.27
N LEU A 428 -2.71 -2.27 -14.57
CA LEU A 428 -1.76 -3.22 -15.19
C LEU A 428 -2.39 -4.03 -16.33
N PHE A 429 -3.62 -4.52 -16.13
CA PHE A 429 -4.34 -5.29 -17.14
C PHE A 429 -5.02 -4.43 -18.19
N ARG A 430 -5.67 -3.32 -17.78
CA ARG A 430 -6.33 -2.41 -18.72
C ARG A 430 -5.35 -1.84 -19.75
N GLN A 431 -4.10 -1.61 -19.32
CA GLN A 431 -3.01 -1.10 -20.16
C GLN A 431 -2.19 -2.21 -20.83
N ALA A 432 -2.59 -3.47 -20.70
CA ALA A 432 -1.98 -4.65 -21.34
C ALA A 432 -0.49 -4.89 -21.02
N TRP A 433 -0.03 -4.51 -19.81
CA TRP A 433 1.32 -4.82 -19.35
C TRP A 433 1.53 -6.31 -19.03
N LEU A 434 0.45 -7.00 -18.66
CA LEU A 434 0.40 -8.45 -18.58
C LEU A 434 -0.71 -8.99 -19.50
N PRO A 435 -0.50 -10.15 -20.14
CA PRO A 435 -1.48 -10.70 -21.05
C PRO A 435 -2.77 -11.14 -20.32
N PRO A 436 -3.93 -11.14 -21.00
CA PRO A 436 -5.17 -11.71 -20.48
C PRO A 436 -5.08 -13.20 -20.13
N SER A 437 -4.08 -13.93 -20.64
CA SER A 437 -3.80 -15.33 -20.29
C SER A 437 -2.86 -15.48 -19.09
N TRP A 438 -2.32 -14.38 -18.56
CA TRP A 438 -1.42 -14.42 -17.41
C TRP A 438 -2.08 -15.17 -16.25
N ASN A 439 -1.36 -16.16 -15.70
CA ASN A 439 -1.80 -17.01 -14.61
C ASN A 439 -0.87 -16.81 -13.42
N TRP A 440 -1.45 -16.40 -12.31
CA TRP A 440 -0.75 -16.10 -11.06
C TRP A 440 -0.30 -17.34 -10.29
N ALA A 441 -0.82 -18.52 -10.63
CA ALA A 441 -0.50 -19.80 -10.01
C ALA A 441 0.55 -20.63 -10.80
N ALA A 442 1.04 -20.13 -11.93
CA ALA A 442 2.06 -20.83 -12.72
C ALA A 442 3.48 -20.51 -12.22
N PRO A 443 4.29 -21.52 -11.83
CA PRO A 443 5.70 -21.33 -11.48
C PRO A 443 6.56 -20.89 -12.67
#